data_AF-A0A9Q6LKF5-F1
#
_entry.id   AF-A0A9Q6LKF5-F1
#
_cell.length_a   1.000
_cell.length_b   1.000
_cell.length_c   1.000
_cell.angle_alpha   90.00
_cell.angle_beta   90.00
_cell.angle_gamma   90.00
#
_symmetry.space_group_name_H-M   'P 1'
#
loop_
_entity.id
_entity.type
_entity.pdbx_description
1 polymer ?
#
loop_
_entity_poly.entity_id
_entity_poly.type
_entity_poly.pdbx_seq_one_letter_code
_entity_poly.pdbx_strand_id
1 'polypeptide(L)'
;MTKKRFISLDFDGCLYNENIDNARAFHSPGNPKEDLTLEHLITINQKLIDHLDSQAKEFASSTVFLGSDRQDYKKEELNSNREGQYCYPFMVDFAKKISAEFDSVLMADIYNDLAPGESFRQALQDYHSHEKHEQDPQTQPDPSKLTLLYAQMHKAATENPNDIVTYEFYDDRTDILLSLQEIFNSNPHMIPKNITLYLNHYDSVNLQNLLIIQGEGNPDSQYQHTLKNPAYRKVSANPAEAQADYSISELIKENFPKISKSFSQIKLELQQLNLPKLKKSLIREASSLQDLCYFASMKQNQGPLDPKNLTPSEAATANADTALDDKLAQLLNLPEHNLLRQEIRPENDNVCPEDIWSYALFKKKSEGKKGLFNQASRKQDNENKKLFSKPGDGTQMLMYLNHLKKQQELGQPSSPSLDDLNQLLN
;
A
#
# COMPACT_ATOMS: atom_id res chain seq x y z
N MET A 1 14.26 -6.67 -29.58
CA MET A 1 13.35 -6.52 -28.43
C MET A 1 14.18 -5.96 -27.30
N THR A 2 13.95 -4.70 -26.93
CA THR A 2 14.65 -4.06 -25.81
C THR A 2 13.79 -4.14 -24.55
N LYS A 3 14.41 -3.95 -23.37
CA LYS A 3 13.70 -3.88 -22.09
C LYS A 3 13.50 -2.41 -21.73
N LYS A 4 12.26 -1.99 -21.51
CA LYS A 4 11.88 -0.62 -21.15
C LYS A 4 11.34 -0.61 -19.72
N ARG A 5 11.68 0.41 -18.93
CA ARG A 5 11.18 0.57 -17.56
C ARG A 5 10.23 1.75 -17.49
N PHE A 6 9.10 1.55 -16.84
CA PHE A 6 8.17 2.61 -16.47
C PHE A 6 7.94 2.55 -14.98
N ILE A 7 8.05 3.69 -14.30
CA ILE A 7 7.99 3.82 -12.84
C ILE A 7 6.87 4.80 -12.54
N SER A 8 5.80 4.35 -11.88
CA SER A 8 4.69 5.20 -11.47
C SER A 8 4.73 5.34 -9.95
N LEU A 9 4.96 6.57 -9.48
CA LEU A 9 5.24 6.86 -8.07
C LEU A 9 4.08 7.65 -7.45
N ASP A 10 3.46 7.13 -6.39
CA ASP A 10 2.65 7.97 -5.52
C ASP A 10 3.53 9.01 -4.80
N PHE A 11 2.92 10.12 -4.40
CA PHE A 11 3.61 11.21 -3.75
C PHE A 11 3.35 11.23 -2.25
N ASP A 12 2.11 11.47 -1.84
CA ASP A 12 1.72 11.60 -0.44
C ASP A 12 1.85 10.26 0.29
N GLY A 13 2.55 10.23 1.42
CA GLY A 13 2.84 9.00 2.17
C GLY A 13 3.95 8.13 1.54
N CYS A 14 4.19 8.26 0.24
CA CYS A 14 5.12 7.46 -0.56
C CYS A 14 6.46 8.17 -0.81
N LEU A 15 6.56 9.09 -1.77
CA LEU A 15 7.80 9.87 -1.99
C LEU A 15 7.98 10.98 -0.94
N TYR A 16 6.90 11.56 -0.45
CA TYR A 16 6.91 12.54 0.62
C TYR A 16 5.99 12.06 1.75
N ASN A 17 6.57 11.87 2.93
CA ASN A 17 5.86 11.41 4.11
C ASN A 17 6.07 12.39 5.25
N GLU A 18 5.03 13.17 5.56
CA GLU A 18 5.09 14.21 6.59
C GLU A 18 5.42 13.67 7.98
N ASN A 19 5.06 12.42 8.30
CA ASN A 19 5.36 11.83 9.60
C ASN A 19 6.86 11.61 9.79
N ILE A 20 7.57 11.27 8.70
CA ILE A 20 9.03 11.11 8.69
C ILE A 20 9.72 12.46 8.75
N ASP A 21 9.20 13.46 8.02
CA ASP A 21 9.72 14.82 8.05
C ASP A 21 9.56 15.44 9.46
N ASN A 22 8.37 15.30 10.05
CA ASN A 22 8.09 15.75 11.42
C ASN A 22 8.97 15.02 12.45
N ALA A 23 9.14 13.69 12.34
CA ALA A 23 10.03 12.92 13.22
C ALA A 23 11.50 13.38 13.15
N ARG A 24 11.97 13.82 11.97
CA ARG A 24 13.30 14.42 11.81
C ARG A 24 13.37 15.84 12.39
N ALA A 25 12.31 16.63 12.28
CA ALA A 25 12.21 17.96 12.88
C ALA A 25 12.21 17.93 14.42
N PHE A 26 11.67 16.88 15.05
CA PHE A 26 11.76 16.69 16.52
C PHE A 26 13.19 16.52 17.06
N HIS A 27 14.15 16.14 16.20
CA HIS A 27 15.57 16.09 16.58
C HIS A 27 16.25 17.47 16.55
N SER A 28 15.57 18.51 16.08
CA SER A 28 16.02 19.91 16.09
C SER A 28 14.90 20.85 16.57
N PRO A 29 14.49 20.79 17.86
CA PRO A 29 13.39 21.61 18.37
C PRO A 29 13.69 23.11 18.26
N GLY A 30 12.86 23.84 17.54
CA GLY A 30 12.89 25.31 17.44
C GLY A 30 13.09 25.88 16.02
N ASN A 31 13.32 25.04 15.01
CA ASN A 31 13.35 25.50 13.62
C ASN A 31 11.94 25.47 13.00
N PRO A 32 11.54 26.48 12.22
CA PRO A 32 10.32 26.41 11.40
C PRO A 32 10.38 25.19 10.47
N LYS A 33 9.22 24.64 10.06
CA LYS A 33 9.15 23.64 8.97
C LYS A 33 9.95 24.21 7.80
N GLU A 34 11.08 23.59 7.46
CA GLU A 34 11.84 23.98 6.28
C GLU A 34 10.98 23.69 5.05
N ASP A 35 11.00 24.57 4.05
CA ASP A 35 10.35 24.27 2.78
C ASP A 35 10.96 22.97 2.22
N LEU A 36 10.13 22.04 1.73
CA LEU A 36 10.66 20.84 1.08
C LEU A 36 11.54 21.26 -0.09
N THR A 37 12.78 20.80 -0.06
CA THR A 37 13.72 20.94 -1.17
C THR A 37 13.86 19.62 -1.89
N LEU A 38 14.33 19.66 -3.13
CA LEU A 38 14.70 18.45 -3.86
C LEU A 38 15.76 17.64 -3.10
N GLU A 39 16.72 18.31 -2.46
CA GLU A 39 17.75 17.65 -1.65
C GLU A 39 17.14 16.89 -0.47
N HIS A 40 16.14 17.48 0.20
CA HIS A 40 15.39 16.80 1.24
C HIS A 40 14.67 15.56 0.70
N LEU A 41 13.94 15.69 -0.41
CA LEU A 41 13.23 14.58 -1.05
C LEU A 41 14.19 13.45 -1.46
N ILE A 42 15.35 13.78 -2.01
CA ILE A 42 16.40 12.81 -2.36
C ILE A 42 16.90 12.10 -1.09
N THR A 43 17.13 12.86 -0.02
CA THR A 43 17.67 12.32 1.23
C THR A 43 16.71 11.34 1.90
N ILE A 44 15.40 11.64 1.93
CA ILE A 44 14.41 10.68 2.47
C ILE A 44 14.28 9.45 1.56
N ASN A 45 14.44 9.61 0.24
CA ASN A 45 14.25 8.53 -0.73
C ASN A 45 15.52 7.80 -1.18
N GLN A 46 16.64 7.95 -0.47
CA GLN A 46 17.92 7.39 -0.90
C GLN A 46 17.85 5.88 -1.12
N LYS A 47 17.11 5.15 -0.29
CA LYS A 47 16.91 3.69 -0.42
C LYS A 47 16.18 3.32 -1.72
N LEU A 48 15.16 4.08 -2.10
CA LEU A 48 14.46 3.88 -3.37
C LEU A 48 15.39 4.21 -4.53
N ILE A 49 16.10 5.34 -4.47
CA ILE A 49 17.05 5.76 -5.51
C ILE A 49 18.11 4.68 -5.74
N ASP A 50 18.76 4.19 -4.67
CA ASP A 50 19.78 3.13 -4.76
C ASP A 50 19.20 1.85 -5.39
N HIS A 51 17.97 1.48 -5.02
CA HIS A 51 17.29 0.34 -5.61
C HIS A 51 17.06 0.54 -7.12
N LEU A 52 16.50 1.68 -7.52
CA LEU A 52 16.20 1.99 -8.92
C LEU A 52 17.50 2.04 -9.75
N ASP A 53 18.55 2.71 -9.25
CA ASP A 53 19.85 2.85 -9.92
C ASP A 53 20.58 1.51 -10.06
N SER A 54 20.48 0.63 -9.05
CA SER A 54 21.10 -0.70 -9.10
C SER A 54 20.59 -1.57 -10.26
N GLN A 55 19.34 -1.33 -10.68
CA GLN A 55 18.66 -2.06 -11.74
C GLN A 55 18.69 -1.33 -13.09
N ALA A 56 19.06 -0.04 -13.12
CA ALA A 56 18.94 0.81 -14.31
C ALA A 56 19.66 0.24 -15.55
N LYS A 57 20.80 -0.45 -15.34
CA LYS A 57 21.59 -1.07 -16.42
C LYS A 57 20.88 -2.21 -17.15
N GLU A 58 19.81 -2.77 -16.58
CA GLU A 58 19.01 -3.82 -17.24
C GLU A 58 18.08 -3.26 -18.32
N PHE A 59 17.87 -1.95 -18.34
CA PHE A 59 16.87 -1.29 -19.17
C PHE A 59 17.53 -0.37 -20.19
N ALA A 60 16.97 -0.33 -21.38
CA ALA A 60 17.41 0.59 -22.43
C ALA A 60 17.03 2.04 -22.12
N SER A 61 15.92 2.24 -21.40
CA SER A 61 15.47 3.55 -20.91
C SER A 61 14.48 3.37 -19.77
N SER A 62 14.34 4.42 -18.95
CA SER A 62 13.38 4.52 -17.86
C SER A 62 12.52 5.77 -18.02
N THR A 63 11.22 5.66 -17.76
CA THR A 63 10.27 6.76 -17.76
C THR A 63 9.49 6.77 -16.45
N VAL A 64 9.29 7.95 -15.86
CA VAL A 64 8.54 8.17 -14.63
C VAL A 64 7.18 8.77 -14.96
N PHE A 65 6.14 8.21 -14.36
CA PHE A 65 4.79 8.78 -14.30
C PHE A 65 4.47 9.25 -12.88
N LEU A 66 3.52 10.18 -12.78
CA LEU A 66 2.85 10.47 -11.51
C LEU A 66 1.81 9.39 -11.19
N GLY A 67 2.05 8.63 -10.13
CA GLY A 67 1.19 7.57 -9.61
C GLY A 67 0.22 8.02 -8.52
N SER A 68 0.10 9.33 -8.29
CA SER A 68 -0.72 9.92 -7.22
C SER A 68 -2.13 10.29 -7.67
N ASP A 69 -3.05 10.46 -6.73
CA ASP A 69 -4.40 10.99 -7.00
C ASP A 69 -4.38 12.46 -7.44
N ARG A 70 -3.25 13.16 -7.26
CA ARG A 70 -2.96 14.53 -7.75
C ARG A 70 -2.91 14.56 -9.29
N GLN A 71 -4.05 14.34 -9.95
CA GLN A 71 -4.19 14.17 -11.40
C GLN A 71 -4.85 15.38 -12.10
N ASP A 72 -5.07 16.47 -11.36
CA ASP A 72 -5.54 17.78 -11.85
C ASP A 72 -5.05 18.88 -10.89
N TYR A 73 -5.08 20.14 -11.35
CA TYR A 73 -4.62 21.28 -10.54
C TYR A 73 -5.37 21.39 -9.22
N LYS A 74 -6.69 21.16 -9.21
CA LYS A 74 -7.51 21.26 -8.01
C LYS A 74 -7.10 20.25 -6.94
N LYS A 75 -6.87 18.98 -7.30
CA LYS A 75 -6.38 17.97 -6.36
C LYS A 75 -4.95 18.27 -5.91
N GLU A 76 -4.13 18.80 -6.81
CA GLU A 76 -2.78 19.23 -6.50
C GLU A 76 -2.76 20.39 -5.49
N GLU A 77 -3.62 21.41 -5.65
CA GLU A 77 -3.83 22.52 -4.71
C GLU A 77 -4.44 22.05 -3.37
N LEU A 78 -5.43 21.16 -3.41
CA LEU A 78 -6.06 20.65 -2.18
C LEU A 78 -5.09 19.86 -1.32
N ASN A 79 -4.23 19.03 -1.95
CA ASN A 79 -3.23 18.26 -1.22
C ASN A 79 -2.02 19.13 -0.85
N SER A 80 -1.62 20.11 -1.67
CA SER A 80 -0.56 21.06 -1.30
C SER A 80 -0.94 21.91 -0.09
N ASN A 81 -2.21 22.29 0.07
CA ASN A 81 -2.64 23.02 1.28
C ASN A 81 -2.66 22.15 2.55
N ARG A 82 -2.81 20.82 2.41
CA ARG A 82 -2.80 19.88 3.54
C ARG A 82 -1.38 19.50 3.95
N GLU A 83 -0.56 19.16 2.96
CA GLU A 83 0.80 18.64 3.12
C GLU A 83 1.88 19.73 2.99
N GLY A 84 1.47 20.94 2.61
CA GLY A 84 2.30 22.14 2.48
C GLY A 84 2.91 22.40 1.11
N GLN A 85 2.83 21.46 0.13
CA GLN A 85 3.68 21.50 -1.08
C GLN A 85 3.05 20.94 -2.37
N TYR A 86 3.47 21.52 -3.50
CA TYR A 86 3.16 21.06 -4.86
C TYR A 86 4.16 19.97 -5.31
N CYS A 87 3.67 18.81 -5.74
CA CYS A 87 4.47 17.64 -6.10
C CYS A 87 5.03 17.69 -7.53
N TYR A 88 4.36 18.37 -8.48
CA TYR A 88 4.71 18.28 -9.91
C TYR A 88 6.17 18.63 -10.22
N PRO A 89 6.76 19.72 -9.69
CA PRO A 89 8.16 20.04 -9.95
C PRO A 89 9.11 18.99 -9.35
N PHE A 90 8.79 18.48 -8.17
CA PHE A 90 9.59 17.45 -7.51
C PHE A 90 9.62 16.14 -8.27
N MET A 91 8.51 15.74 -8.89
CA MET A 91 8.45 14.53 -9.71
C MET A 91 9.37 14.62 -10.93
N VAL A 92 9.39 15.77 -11.59
CA VAL A 92 10.28 16.05 -12.73
C VAL A 92 11.73 15.96 -12.30
N ASP A 93 12.08 16.58 -11.18
CA ASP A 93 13.45 16.60 -10.70
C ASP A 93 13.91 15.26 -10.11
N PHE A 94 13.00 14.51 -9.48
CA PHE A 94 13.26 13.14 -9.04
C PHE A 94 13.51 12.21 -10.24
N ALA A 95 12.72 12.33 -11.32
CA ALA A 95 12.95 11.56 -12.54
C ALA A 95 14.35 11.83 -13.12
N LYS A 96 14.76 13.11 -13.19
CA LYS A 96 16.14 13.47 -13.59
C LYS A 96 17.19 12.87 -12.67
N LYS A 97 16.95 12.86 -11.36
CA LYS A 97 17.88 12.31 -10.36
C LYS A 97 18.18 10.83 -10.62
N ILE A 98 17.19 10.05 -11.01
CA ILE A 98 17.34 8.61 -11.35
C ILE A 98 17.62 8.35 -12.83
N SER A 99 18.03 9.39 -13.58
CA SER A 99 18.31 9.31 -15.03
C SER A 99 17.14 8.77 -15.86
N ALA A 100 15.92 9.12 -15.49
CA ALA A 100 14.69 8.77 -16.20
C ALA A 100 14.06 10.00 -16.87
N GLU A 101 13.29 9.76 -17.92
CA GLU A 101 12.40 10.78 -18.49
C GLU A 101 11.15 10.92 -17.62
N PHE A 102 10.57 12.12 -17.55
CA PHE A 102 9.27 12.32 -16.90
C PHE A 102 8.18 12.44 -17.96
N ASP A 103 7.15 11.61 -17.84
CA ASP A 103 5.96 11.70 -18.68
C ASP A 103 4.87 12.44 -17.89
N SER A 104 4.49 13.60 -18.40
CA SER A 104 3.62 14.53 -17.71
C SER A 104 2.13 14.30 -17.96
N VAL A 105 1.74 13.18 -18.60
CA VAL A 105 0.33 12.87 -18.82
C VAL A 105 -0.41 12.75 -17.49
N LEU A 106 -1.55 13.43 -17.38
CA LEU A 106 -2.46 13.33 -16.25
C LEU A 106 -3.80 12.77 -16.71
N MET A 107 -4.57 12.18 -15.79
CA MET A 107 -5.93 11.74 -16.10
C MET A 107 -6.84 12.89 -16.55
N ALA A 108 -6.54 14.13 -16.14
CA ALA A 108 -7.27 15.32 -16.60
C ALA A 108 -7.15 15.51 -18.12
N ASP A 109 -6.01 15.18 -18.71
CA ASP A 109 -5.83 15.23 -20.16
C ASP A 109 -6.81 14.28 -20.85
N ILE A 110 -6.91 13.06 -20.31
CA ILE A 110 -7.73 11.99 -20.87
C ILE A 110 -9.21 12.33 -20.78
N TYR A 111 -9.69 12.75 -19.59
CA TYR A 111 -11.11 13.00 -19.36
C TYR A 111 -11.63 14.26 -20.07
N ASN A 112 -10.76 15.20 -20.42
CA ASN A 112 -11.13 16.49 -21.01
C ASN A 112 -10.66 16.67 -22.46
N ASP A 113 -10.22 15.60 -23.13
CA ASP A 113 -9.80 15.62 -24.53
C ASP A 113 -8.65 16.60 -24.83
N LEU A 114 -7.69 16.70 -23.90
CA LEU A 114 -6.52 17.56 -24.05
C LEU A 114 -5.32 16.79 -24.61
N ALA A 115 -4.34 17.53 -25.13
CA ALA A 115 -3.06 16.96 -25.52
C ALA A 115 -2.36 16.35 -24.29
N PRO A 116 -1.65 15.21 -24.41
CA PRO A 116 -0.92 14.62 -23.29
C PRO A 116 0.05 15.63 -22.65
N GLY A 117 -0.05 15.81 -21.34
CA GLY A 117 0.79 16.73 -20.56
C GLY A 117 0.26 18.17 -20.47
N GLU A 118 -0.85 18.50 -21.12
CA GLU A 118 -1.39 19.85 -21.14
C GLU A 118 -1.88 20.31 -19.77
N SER A 119 -2.58 19.45 -19.02
CA SER A 119 -3.07 19.78 -17.67
C SER A 119 -1.92 20.00 -16.68
N PHE A 120 -0.84 19.21 -16.81
CA PHE A 120 0.38 19.40 -16.02
C PHE A 120 1.05 20.74 -16.35
N ARG A 121 1.16 21.07 -17.64
CA ARG A 121 1.73 22.33 -18.12
C ARG A 121 0.92 23.54 -17.62
N GLN A 122 -0.42 23.45 -17.66
CA GLN A 122 -1.31 24.50 -17.15
C GLN A 122 -1.14 24.68 -15.63
N ALA A 123 -1.17 23.59 -14.86
CA ALA A 123 -0.97 23.63 -13.41
C ALA A 123 0.34 24.32 -13.00
N LEU A 124 1.44 24.06 -13.72
CA LEU A 124 2.73 24.73 -13.46
C LEU A 124 2.69 26.24 -13.74
N GLN A 125 1.87 26.70 -14.67
CA GLN A 125 1.67 28.14 -14.92
C GLN A 125 0.85 28.79 -13.80
N ASP A 126 -0.14 28.06 -13.29
CA ASP A 126 -1.08 28.53 -12.28
C ASP A 126 -0.46 28.62 -10.88
N TYR A 127 0.63 27.90 -10.59
CA TYR A 127 1.41 28.08 -9.36
C TYR A 127 1.86 29.52 -9.13
N HIS A 128 1.94 30.33 -10.19
CA HIS A 128 2.36 31.72 -10.15
C HIS A 128 1.21 32.71 -10.33
N SER A 129 -0.04 32.23 -10.43
CA SER A 129 -1.23 33.06 -10.57
C SER A 129 -2.10 32.98 -9.31
N HIS A 130 -2.74 34.09 -8.94
CA HIS A 130 -3.72 34.13 -7.83
C HIS A 130 -5.17 34.07 -8.34
N GLU A 131 -5.36 33.83 -9.64
CA GLU A 131 -6.68 33.77 -10.24
C GLU A 131 -7.25 32.37 -10.10
N LYS A 132 -8.45 32.26 -9.50
CA LYS A 132 -9.16 30.99 -9.40
C LYS A 132 -9.73 30.65 -10.77
N HIS A 133 -9.16 29.64 -11.43
CA HIS A 133 -9.71 29.10 -12.66
C HIS A 133 -10.88 28.15 -12.35
N GLU A 134 -12.11 28.69 -12.32
CA GLU A 134 -13.33 27.89 -12.11
C GLU A 134 -13.59 26.84 -13.20
N GLN A 135 -12.81 26.82 -14.28
CA GLN A 135 -12.95 25.93 -15.44
C GLN A 135 -11.84 24.89 -15.59
N ASP A 136 -11.02 24.66 -14.55
CA ASP A 136 -9.91 23.71 -14.67
C ASP A 136 -10.38 22.30 -15.04
N PRO A 137 -9.68 21.62 -15.97
CA PRO A 137 -9.93 20.23 -16.31
C PRO A 137 -9.95 19.35 -15.06
N GLN A 138 -11.09 18.70 -14.78
CA GLN A 138 -11.23 17.84 -13.60
C GLN A 138 -11.11 16.37 -13.96
N THR A 139 -10.58 15.58 -13.03
CA THR A 139 -10.57 14.12 -13.12
C THR A 139 -11.78 13.50 -12.44
N GLN A 140 -12.17 12.32 -12.93
CA GLN A 140 -13.10 11.49 -12.16
C GLN A 140 -12.38 10.93 -10.92
N PRO A 141 -13.05 10.89 -9.74
CA PRO A 141 -12.47 10.25 -8.57
C PRO A 141 -12.23 8.77 -8.79
N ASP A 142 -10.99 8.33 -8.60
CA ASP A 142 -10.62 6.92 -8.59
C ASP A 142 -9.69 6.66 -7.40
N PRO A 143 -10.24 6.38 -6.21
CA PRO A 143 -9.44 6.12 -5.02
C PRO A 143 -8.64 4.81 -5.12
N SER A 144 -8.85 4.02 -6.18
CA SER A 144 -8.17 2.75 -6.42
C SER A 144 -6.92 2.85 -7.27
N LYS A 145 -6.74 3.96 -7.97
CA LYS A 145 -5.69 4.16 -8.99
C LYS A 145 -5.77 3.15 -10.16
N LEU A 146 -6.85 2.37 -10.29
CA LEU A 146 -7.01 1.39 -11.36
C LEU A 146 -7.03 2.05 -12.75
N THR A 147 -7.80 3.12 -12.92
CA THR A 147 -7.90 3.84 -14.20
C THR A 147 -6.56 4.49 -14.57
N LEU A 148 -5.82 4.97 -13.57
CA LEU A 148 -4.49 5.55 -13.72
C LEU A 148 -3.49 4.51 -14.23
N LEU A 149 -3.38 3.36 -13.55
CA LEU A 149 -2.49 2.28 -13.96
C LEU A 149 -2.88 1.73 -15.32
N TYR A 150 -4.18 1.55 -15.58
CA TYR A 150 -4.67 1.12 -16.89
C TYR A 150 -4.19 2.09 -17.99
N ALA A 151 -4.40 3.40 -17.81
CA ALA A 151 -3.96 4.41 -18.78
C ALA A 151 -2.45 4.34 -19.04
N GLN A 152 -1.65 4.33 -17.98
CA GLN A 152 -0.18 4.40 -18.05
C GLN A 152 0.41 3.13 -18.67
N MET A 153 -0.06 1.94 -18.27
CA MET A 153 0.38 0.67 -18.88
C MET A 153 0.02 0.58 -20.37
N HIS A 154 -1.18 1.01 -20.74
CA HIS A 154 -1.64 0.97 -22.12
C HIS A 154 -0.92 2.00 -23.01
N LYS A 155 -0.62 3.19 -22.49
CA LYS A 155 0.25 4.16 -23.14
C LYS A 155 1.64 3.57 -23.39
N ALA A 156 2.29 3.08 -22.32
CA ALA A 156 3.63 2.50 -22.39
C ALA A 156 3.70 1.34 -23.40
N ALA A 157 2.71 0.46 -23.39
CA ALA A 157 2.65 -0.67 -24.31
C ALA A 157 2.42 -0.26 -25.77
N THR A 158 1.58 0.74 -26.01
CA THR A 158 1.25 1.25 -27.36
C THR A 158 2.43 1.99 -27.98
N GLU A 159 3.18 2.74 -27.19
CA GLU A 159 4.37 3.47 -27.64
C GLU A 159 5.59 2.56 -27.81
N ASN A 160 5.59 1.38 -27.20
CA ASN A 160 6.69 0.41 -27.25
C ASN A 160 6.22 -0.99 -27.71
N PRO A 161 5.63 -1.13 -28.92
CA PRO A 161 4.93 -2.36 -29.33
C PRO A 161 5.84 -3.57 -29.55
N ASN A 162 7.15 -3.36 -29.73
CA ASN A 162 8.14 -4.40 -30.03
C ASN A 162 9.11 -4.67 -28.86
N ASP A 163 8.88 -4.02 -27.72
CA ASP A 163 9.74 -4.11 -26.53
C ASP A 163 9.04 -4.88 -25.41
N ILE A 164 9.85 -5.37 -24.47
CA ILE A 164 9.36 -5.89 -23.19
C ILE A 164 9.36 -4.72 -22.22
N VAL A 165 8.23 -4.51 -21.56
CA VAL A 165 8.02 -3.38 -20.69
C VAL A 165 7.86 -3.89 -19.26
N THR A 166 8.71 -3.38 -18.36
CA THR A 166 8.54 -3.53 -16.93
C THR A 166 7.86 -2.26 -16.42
N TYR A 167 6.68 -2.43 -15.84
CA TYR A 167 5.92 -1.33 -15.25
C TYR A 167 5.89 -1.51 -13.73
N GLU A 168 6.44 -0.57 -13.00
CA GLU A 168 6.59 -0.61 -11.54
C GLU A 168 5.77 0.49 -10.90
N PHE A 169 4.78 0.11 -10.09
CA PHE A 169 3.95 1.05 -9.34
C PHE A 169 4.35 1.03 -7.86
N TYR A 170 4.50 2.21 -7.26
CA TYR A 170 4.89 2.41 -5.87
C TYR A 170 3.86 3.22 -5.12
N ASP A 171 3.42 2.71 -3.98
CA ASP A 171 2.38 3.30 -3.14
C ASP A 171 2.62 2.94 -1.67
N ASP A 172 2.28 3.80 -0.73
CA ASP A 172 2.36 3.50 0.70
C ASP A 172 1.15 2.68 1.16
N ARG A 173 0.00 2.83 0.49
CA ARG A 173 -1.24 2.22 0.91
C ARG A 173 -1.38 0.78 0.46
N THR A 174 -1.18 -0.12 1.42
CA THR A 174 -1.35 -1.57 1.20
C THR A 174 -2.76 -1.93 0.73
N ASP A 175 -3.80 -1.23 1.19
CA ASP A 175 -5.18 -1.50 0.76
C ASP A 175 -5.40 -1.18 -0.74
N ILE A 176 -4.73 -0.15 -1.27
CA ILE A 176 -4.70 0.15 -2.71
C ILE A 176 -4.00 -0.99 -3.47
N LEU A 177 -2.77 -1.32 -3.06
CA LEU A 177 -1.94 -2.31 -3.75
C LEU A 177 -2.60 -3.70 -3.79
N LEU A 178 -3.22 -4.14 -2.70
CA LEU A 178 -3.92 -5.43 -2.65
C LEU A 178 -5.17 -5.44 -3.54
N SER A 179 -5.89 -4.32 -3.62
CA SER A 179 -7.08 -4.22 -4.47
C SER A 179 -6.69 -4.26 -5.95
N LEU A 180 -5.62 -3.55 -6.33
CA LEU A 180 -5.06 -3.61 -7.68
C LEU A 180 -4.58 -5.02 -8.04
N GLN A 181 -3.89 -5.69 -7.11
CA GLN A 181 -3.49 -7.08 -7.27
C GLN A 181 -4.67 -7.98 -7.61
N GLU A 182 -5.77 -7.90 -6.84
CA GLU A 182 -6.94 -8.75 -7.03
C GLU A 182 -7.53 -8.54 -8.44
N ILE A 183 -7.72 -7.28 -8.81
CA ILE A 183 -8.34 -6.91 -10.08
C ILE A 183 -7.50 -7.42 -11.24
N PHE A 184 -6.18 -7.18 -11.22
CA PHE A 184 -5.30 -7.58 -12.30
C PHE A 184 -5.02 -9.09 -12.36
N ASN A 185 -4.96 -9.79 -11.23
CA ASN A 185 -4.85 -11.26 -11.23
C ASN A 185 -6.12 -11.93 -11.76
N SER A 186 -7.29 -11.36 -11.44
CA SER A 186 -8.56 -11.89 -11.94
C SER A 186 -8.82 -11.52 -13.40
N ASN A 187 -8.16 -10.46 -13.88
CA ASN A 187 -8.31 -9.91 -15.22
C ASN A 187 -6.94 -9.63 -15.87
N PRO A 188 -6.08 -10.63 -16.08
CA PRO A 188 -4.72 -10.41 -16.59
C PRO A 188 -4.69 -9.85 -18.03
N HIS A 189 -5.80 -9.99 -18.75
CA HIS A 189 -6.03 -9.38 -20.06
C HIS A 189 -6.18 -7.84 -20.02
N MET A 190 -6.39 -7.24 -18.84
CA MET A 190 -6.35 -5.78 -18.66
C MET A 190 -4.94 -5.22 -18.65
N ILE A 191 -3.92 -6.08 -18.51
CA ILE A 191 -2.52 -5.69 -18.63
C ILE A 191 -2.06 -6.10 -20.04
N PRO A 192 -1.46 -5.21 -20.83
CA PRO A 192 -0.90 -5.57 -22.13
C PRO A 192 0.14 -6.69 -22.03
N LYS A 193 0.17 -7.61 -23.00
CA LYS A 193 1.00 -8.82 -23.00
C LYS A 193 2.51 -8.56 -23.03
N ASN A 194 2.91 -7.37 -23.47
CA ASN A 194 4.30 -6.93 -23.42
C ASN A 194 4.67 -6.24 -22.10
N ILE A 195 3.74 -6.13 -21.14
CA ILE A 195 3.95 -5.53 -19.82
C ILE A 195 4.05 -6.63 -18.77
N THR A 196 5.05 -6.49 -17.89
CA THR A 196 5.07 -7.12 -16.56
C THR A 196 4.84 -6.04 -15.51
N LEU A 197 3.75 -6.14 -14.75
CA LEU A 197 3.36 -5.21 -13.69
C LEU A 197 4.00 -5.63 -12.36
N TYR A 198 4.66 -4.69 -11.69
CA TYR A 198 5.19 -4.82 -10.35
C TYR A 198 4.42 -3.87 -9.42
N LEU A 199 3.84 -4.42 -8.36
CA LEU A 199 3.20 -3.64 -7.30
C LEU A 199 4.14 -3.60 -6.10
N ASN A 200 4.63 -2.41 -5.77
CA ASN A 200 5.61 -2.18 -4.73
C ASN A 200 4.99 -1.33 -3.62
N HIS A 201 5.13 -1.77 -2.38
CA HIS A 201 4.89 -0.92 -1.23
C HIS A 201 6.12 -0.07 -0.97
N TYR A 202 5.90 1.22 -0.80
CA TYR A 202 6.93 2.17 -0.41
C TYR A 202 6.33 3.38 0.32
N ASP A 203 6.75 3.59 1.57
CA ASP A 203 6.24 4.64 2.47
C ASP A 203 7.34 5.66 2.87
N SER A 204 8.25 5.95 1.93
CA SER A 204 9.55 6.62 2.14
C SER A 204 10.61 5.78 2.87
N VAL A 205 10.27 4.58 3.39
CA VAL A 205 11.29 3.74 4.07
C VAL A 205 11.19 2.26 3.78
N ASN A 206 10.00 1.72 3.87
CA ASN A 206 9.69 0.32 3.66
C ASN A 206 9.53 0.07 2.17
N LEU A 207 10.64 -0.15 1.48
CA LEU A 207 10.60 -0.67 0.13
C LEU A 207 10.39 -2.19 0.14
N GLN A 208 9.23 -2.62 -0.35
CA GLN A 208 8.88 -4.03 -0.47
C GLN A 208 8.19 -4.28 -1.83
N ASN A 209 8.71 -5.22 -2.61
CA ASN A 209 7.95 -5.76 -3.72
C ASN A 209 6.85 -6.67 -3.16
N LEU A 210 5.59 -6.35 -3.46
CA LEU A 210 4.47 -7.17 -3.05
C LEU A 210 4.19 -8.24 -4.11
N LEU A 211 4.16 -7.85 -5.39
CA LEU A 211 3.74 -8.73 -6.48
C LEU A 211 4.36 -8.42 -7.84
N ILE A 212 4.30 -9.44 -8.71
CA ILE A 212 4.67 -9.43 -10.12
C ILE A 212 3.54 -10.12 -10.91
N ILE A 213 2.96 -9.44 -11.90
CA ILE A 213 1.86 -9.94 -12.73
C ILE A 213 2.25 -9.80 -14.19
N GLN A 214 2.25 -10.91 -14.94
CA GLN A 214 2.47 -10.89 -16.38
C GLN A 214 1.17 -10.59 -17.11
N GLY A 215 1.17 -9.61 -18.00
CA GLY A 215 -0.01 -9.28 -18.80
C GLY A 215 -0.29 -10.31 -19.90
N GLU A 216 -1.57 -10.38 -20.29
CA GLU A 216 -2.08 -11.27 -21.34
C GLU A 216 -2.85 -10.52 -22.44
N GLY A 217 -3.14 -9.24 -22.22
CA GLY A 217 -3.98 -8.40 -23.09
C GLY A 217 -3.29 -7.92 -24.35
N ASN A 218 -4.06 -7.42 -25.31
CA ASN A 218 -3.46 -6.61 -26.37
C ASN A 218 -3.39 -5.14 -25.90
N PRO A 219 -2.35 -4.38 -26.29
CA PRO A 219 -2.34 -2.94 -26.04
C PRO A 219 -3.60 -2.28 -26.64
N ASP A 220 -4.43 -1.70 -25.78
CA ASP A 220 -5.53 -0.81 -26.18
C ASP A 220 -4.95 0.54 -26.65
N SER A 221 -4.86 0.72 -27.97
CA SER A 221 -4.44 1.98 -28.58
C SER A 221 -5.50 3.09 -28.47
N GLN A 222 -6.69 2.80 -27.94
CA GLN A 222 -7.79 3.73 -27.70
C GLN A 222 -8.11 3.83 -26.20
N TYR A 223 -7.15 3.53 -25.32
CA TYR A 223 -7.33 3.54 -23.86
C TYR A 223 -7.96 4.83 -23.33
N GLN A 224 -7.65 5.98 -23.94
CA GLN A 224 -8.25 7.28 -23.59
C GLN A 224 -9.77 7.30 -23.81
N HIS A 225 -10.24 6.74 -24.93
CA HIS A 225 -11.66 6.59 -25.21
C HIS A 225 -12.30 5.54 -24.29
N THR A 226 -11.61 4.42 -24.07
CA THR A 226 -12.05 3.34 -23.16
C THR A 226 -12.32 3.86 -21.74
N LEU A 227 -11.45 4.71 -21.21
CA LEU A 227 -11.60 5.27 -19.86
C LEU A 227 -12.74 6.29 -19.73
N LYS A 228 -13.04 7.03 -20.80
CA LYS A 228 -14.13 8.01 -20.81
C LYS A 228 -15.51 7.37 -20.95
N ASN A 229 -15.60 6.17 -21.52
CA ASN A 229 -16.87 5.54 -21.86
C ASN A 229 -17.04 4.22 -21.08
N PRO A 230 -17.97 4.13 -20.12
CA PRO A 230 -18.16 2.92 -19.32
C PRO A 230 -18.61 1.69 -20.14
N ALA A 231 -18.97 1.87 -21.42
CA ALA A 231 -19.27 0.78 -22.35
C ALA A 231 -18.05 0.47 -23.25
N TYR A 232 -17.11 -0.33 -22.73
CA TYR A 232 -16.06 -0.93 -23.55
C TYR A 232 -16.67 -1.94 -24.54
N ARG A 233 -16.67 -1.62 -25.84
CA ARG A 233 -16.96 -2.60 -26.89
C ARG A 233 -15.66 -3.19 -27.40
N LYS A 234 -15.40 -4.45 -27.08
CA LYS A 234 -14.37 -5.24 -27.75
C LYS A 234 -14.74 -5.36 -29.23
N VAL A 235 -13.89 -4.87 -30.14
CA VAL A 235 -13.99 -5.24 -31.56
C VAL A 235 -13.36 -6.63 -31.71
N SER A 236 -14.22 -7.64 -31.87
CA SER A 236 -13.82 -9.01 -32.19
C SER A 236 -13.97 -9.27 -33.69
N ALA A 237 -13.03 -10.01 -34.28
CA ALA A 237 -13.13 -10.50 -35.66
C ALA A 237 -14.14 -11.66 -35.81
N ASN A 238 -14.72 -12.16 -34.71
CA ASN A 238 -15.60 -13.33 -34.69
C ASN A 238 -16.92 -13.05 -33.94
N PRO A 239 -18.08 -13.00 -34.64
CA PRO A 239 -19.39 -12.64 -34.07
C PRO A 239 -19.95 -13.58 -33.00
N ALA A 240 -19.37 -14.78 -32.82
CA ALA A 240 -19.87 -15.79 -31.88
C ALA A 240 -19.29 -15.67 -30.46
N GLU A 241 -18.28 -14.83 -30.24
CA GLU A 241 -17.61 -14.62 -28.94
C GLU A 241 -18.13 -13.36 -28.22
N ALA A 242 -19.43 -13.10 -28.26
CA ALA A 242 -20.03 -12.04 -27.47
C ALA A 242 -19.92 -12.41 -25.97
N GLN A 243 -18.86 -11.96 -25.32
CA GLN A 243 -18.64 -12.12 -23.88
C GLN A 243 -18.32 -10.76 -23.23
N ALA A 244 -19.29 -10.33 -22.42
CA ALA A 244 -19.32 -9.29 -21.37
C ALA A 244 -18.67 -7.91 -21.65
N ASP A 245 -19.49 -6.87 -21.51
CA ASP A 245 -19.04 -5.48 -21.38
C ASP A 245 -18.18 -5.34 -20.10
N TYR A 246 -16.97 -4.81 -20.21
CA TYR A 246 -16.10 -4.51 -19.06
C TYR A 246 -16.17 -3.01 -18.75
N SER A 247 -16.96 -2.63 -17.76
CA SER A 247 -16.88 -1.26 -17.23
C SER A 247 -15.77 -1.21 -16.17
N ILE A 248 -14.65 -0.54 -16.46
CA ILE A 248 -13.58 -0.28 -15.46
C ILE A 248 -14.19 0.39 -14.21
N SER A 249 -15.19 1.25 -14.40
CA SER A 249 -15.94 1.89 -13.31
C SER A 249 -16.75 0.91 -12.46
N GLU A 250 -17.25 -0.19 -13.01
CA GLU A 250 -17.93 -1.24 -12.23
C GLU A 250 -16.91 -2.06 -11.43
N LEU A 251 -15.75 -2.39 -12.01
CA LEU A 251 -14.67 -3.08 -11.28
C LEU A 251 -14.18 -2.28 -10.07
N ILE A 252 -14.03 -0.95 -10.23
CA ILE A 252 -13.71 -0.05 -9.12
C ILE A 252 -14.79 -0.13 -8.04
N LYS A 253 -16.07 -0.06 -8.41
CA LYS A 253 -17.19 -0.10 -7.46
C LYS A 253 -17.34 -1.45 -6.77
N GLU A 254 -17.08 -2.56 -7.46
CA GLU A 254 -17.31 -3.91 -6.96
C GLU A 254 -16.15 -4.44 -6.11
N ASN A 255 -14.90 -4.16 -6.48
CA ASN A 255 -13.74 -4.83 -5.88
C ASN A 255 -12.94 -3.93 -4.92
N PHE A 256 -12.80 -2.64 -5.22
CA PHE A 256 -12.06 -1.73 -4.35
C PHE A 256 -12.61 -1.60 -2.91
N PRO A 257 -13.94 -1.58 -2.66
CA PRO A 257 -14.41 -1.52 -1.30
C PRO A 257 -14.19 -2.83 -0.52
N LYS A 258 -13.91 -3.98 -1.14
CA LYS A 258 -13.93 -5.28 -0.43
C LYS A 258 -12.77 -5.47 0.55
N ILE A 259 -11.54 -5.07 0.22
CA ILE A 259 -10.38 -5.26 1.10
C ILE A 259 -10.40 -4.26 2.26
N SER A 260 -10.59 -2.97 1.96
CA SER A 260 -10.69 -1.92 2.99
C SER A 260 -11.90 -2.13 3.91
N LYS A 261 -13.05 -2.55 3.35
CA LYS A 261 -14.21 -2.96 4.14
C LYS A 261 -13.94 -4.20 4.97
N SER A 262 -13.27 -5.22 4.42
CA SER A 262 -12.90 -6.42 5.18
C SER A 262 -12.02 -6.08 6.37
N PHE A 263 -11.01 -5.23 6.17
CA PHE A 263 -10.10 -4.85 7.24
C PHE A 263 -10.83 -4.06 8.33
N SER A 264 -11.65 -3.10 7.92
CA SER A 264 -12.50 -2.32 8.83
C SER A 264 -13.52 -3.18 9.57
N GLN A 265 -14.12 -4.16 8.90
CA GLN A 265 -15.11 -5.09 9.46
C GLN A 265 -14.45 -6.00 10.52
N ILE A 266 -13.28 -6.59 10.21
CA ILE A 266 -12.54 -7.40 11.17
C ILE A 266 -12.17 -6.56 12.40
N LYS A 267 -11.66 -5.33 12.23
CA LYS A 267 -11.35 -4.43 13.35
C LYS A 267 -12.59 -4.18 14.23
N LEU A 268 -13.73 -3.89 13.60
CA LEU A 268 -14.99 -3.62 14.29
C LEU A 268 -15.50 -4.85 15.05
N GLU A 269 -15.45 -6.03 14.44
CA GLU A 269 -15.85 -7.28 15.08
C GLU A 269 -14.96 -7.66 16.26
N LEU A 270 -13.65 -7.47 16.15
CA LEU A 270 -12.72 -7.70 17.26
C LEU A 270 -12.95 -6.70 18.41
N GLN A 271 -13.30 -5.44 18.13
CA GLN A 271 -13.61 -4.44 19.16
C GLN A 271 -14.93 -4.69 19.92
N GLN A 272 -15.87 -5.39 19.30
CA GLN A 272 -17.14 -5.78 19.93
C GLN A 272 -16.96 -6.86 21.00
N LEU A 273 -15.83 -7.57 20.99
CA LEU A 273 -15.51 -8.55 22.02
C LEU A 273 -15.32 -7.87 23.39
N ASN A 274 -15.49 -8.63 24.46
CA ASN A 274 -15.27 -8.16 25.82
C ASN A 274 -13.76 -8.09 26.13
N LEU A 275 -13.09 -7.08 25.56
CA LEU A 275 -11.66 -6.85 25.67
C LEU A 275 -11.33 -5.69 26.63
N PRO A 276 -10.15 -5.72 27.28
CA PRO A 276 -9.65 -4.58 28.05
C PRO A 276 -9.53 -3.31 27.20
N LYS A 277 -9.67 -2.15 27.85
CA LYS A 277 -9.67 -0.82 27.19
C LYS A 277 -8.45 -0.59 26.30
N LEU A 278 -7.26 -0.95 26.80
CA LEU A 278 -6.01 -0.84 26.05
C LEU A 278 -6.07 -1.66 24.75
N LYS A 279 -6.51 -2.91 24.83
CA LYS A 279 -6.58 -3.83 23.69
C LYS A 279 -7.58 -3.35 22.63
N LYS A 280 -8.73 -2.80 23.05
CA LYS A 280 -9.67 -2.14 22.13
C LYS A 280 -9.06 -0.92 21.44
N SER A 281 -8.28 -0.13 22.17
CA SER A 281 -7.57 1.03 21.60
C SER A 281 -6.52 0.59 20.58
N LEU A 282 -5.68 -0.40 20.91
CA LEU A 282 -4.67 -0.95 20.00
C LEU A 282 -5.29 -1.49 18.71
N ILE A 283 -6.39 -2.25 18.80
CA ILE A 283 -7.13 -2.73 17.63
C ILE A 283 -7.70 -1.56 16.81
N ARG A 284 -8.14 -0.48 17.45
CA ARG A 284 -8.63 0.72 16.74
C ARG A 284 -7.53 1.42 15.97
N GLU A 285 -6.38 1.59 16.59
CA GLU A 285 -5.23 2.28 16.00
C GLU A 285 -4.44 1.41 15.00
N ALA A 286 -4.72 0.10 14.91
CA ALA A 286 -4.10 -0.78 13.93
C ALA A 286 -4.30 -0.26 12.50
N SER A 287 -3.23 0.14 11.83
CA SER A 287 -3.26 0.66 10.45
C SER A 287 -2.92 -0.41 9.42
N SER A 288 -2.30 -1.53 9.84
CA SER A 288 -1.99 -2.66 8.98
C SER A 288 -2.54 -3.99 9.51
N LEU A 289 -2.61 -4.99 8.62
CA LEU A 289 -2.91 -6.37 9.01
C LEU A 289 -1.83 -6.94 9.96
N GLN A 290 -0.58 -6.49 9.83
CA GLN A 290 0.50 -6.92 10.71
C GLN A 290 0.29 -6.42 12.14
N ASP A 291 -0.11 -5.15 12.32
CA ASP A 291 -0.44 -4.58 13.63
C ASP A 291 -1.60 -5.31 14.27
N LEU A 292 -2.63 -5.58 13.45
CA LEU A 292 -3.80 -6.32 13.90
C LEU A 292 -3.43 -7.74 14.35
N CYS A 293 -2.57 -8.44 13.60
CA CYS A 293 -2.03 -9.75 13.98
C CYS A 293 -1.22 -9.67 15.28
N TYR A 294 -0.41 -8.64 15.43
CA TYR A 294 0.40 -8.42 16.64
C TYR A 294 -0.50 -8.22 17.86
N PHE A 295 -1.40 -7.24 17.81
CA PHE A 295 -2.32 -6.92 18.91
C PHE A 295 -3.28 -8.04 19.26
N ALA A 296 -3.69 -8.84 18.27
CA ALA A 296 -4.48 -10.04 18.51
C ALA A 296 -3.70 -11.10 19.29
N SER A 297 -2.39 -11.24 19.00
CA SER A 297 -1.51 -12.27 19.58
C SER A 297 -0.93 -11.89 20.95
N MET A 298 -0.98 -10.61 21.33
CA MET A 298 -0.50 -10.15 22.63
C MET A 298 -1.37 -10.68 23.77
N LYS A 299 -0.74 -11.35 24.75
CA LYS A 299 -1.40 -11.71 26.01
C LYS A 299 -1.30 -10.56 27.00
N GLN A 300 -2.42 -10.20 27.61
CA GLN A 300 -2.47 -9.15 28.61
C GLN A 300 -2.58 -9.80 29.98
N ASN A 301 -1.48 -9.81 30.74
CA ASN A 301 -1.67 -9.72 32.18
C ASN A 301 -1.75 -8.23 32.50
N GLN A 302 -2.61 -7.86 33.46
CA GLN A 302 -2.54 -6.55 34.11
C GLN A 302 -1.07 -6.25 34.44
N GLY A 303 -0.67 -4.98 34.41
CA GLY A 303 0.73 -4.55 34.68
C GLY A 303 1.25 -5.00 36.06
N PRO A 304 2.12 -4.25 36.75
CA PRO A 304 2.65 -4.67 38.04
C PRO A 304 1.61 -4.59 39.18
N LEU A 305 0.52 -5.37 39.09
CA LEU A 305 -0.46 -5.61 40.13
C LEU A 305 -0.40 -7.08 40.54
N ASP A 306 -0.12 -7.28 41.83
CA ASP A 306 0.12 -8.54 42.50
C ASP A 306 -1.03 -9.54 42.23
N PRO A 307 -0.77 -10.75 41.68
CA PRO A 307 -1.80 -11.74 41.32
C PRO A 307 -2.65 -12.28 42.49
N LYS A 308 -2.38 -11.84 43.72
CA LYS A 308 -3.14 -12.21 44.92
C LYS A 308 -4.46 -11.44 45.12
N ASN A 309 -4.76 -10.45 44.28
CA ASN A 309 -5.95 -9.58 44.43
C ASN A 309 -6.96 -9.64 43.27
N LEU A 310 -6.91 -10.66 42.41
CA LEU A 310 -7.86 -10.78 41.29
C LEU A 310 -9.26 -11.17 41.77
N THR A 311 -10.26 -10.46 41.29
CA THR A 311 -11.67 -10.88 41.43
C THR A 311 -11.99 -12.02 40.44
N PRO A 312 -13.01 -12.86 40.71
CA PRO A 312 -13.37 -13.98 39.82
C PRO A 312 -13.71 -13.57 38.38
N SER A 313 -14.14 -12.33 38.12
CA SER A 313 -14.42 -11.85 36.76
C SER A 313 -13.14 -11.51 35.99
N GLU A 314 -12.09 -11.03 36.67
CA GLU A 314 -10.79 -10.69 36.06
C GLU A 314 -9.99 -11.94 35.71
N ALA A 315 -10.17 -13.03 36.48
CA ALA A 315 -9.61 -14.33 36.15
C ALA A 315 -10.28 -14.97 34.92
N ALA A 316 -11.55 -14.67 34.65
CA ALA A 316 -12.26 -15.16 33.46
C ALA A 316 -11.80 -14.45 32.18
N THR A 317 -11.45 -13.16 32.26
CA THR A 317 -10.89 -12.38 31.13
C THR A 317 -9.49 -12.83 30.73
N ALA A 318 -8.67 -13.33 31.68
CA ALA A 318 -7.34 -13.86 31.39
C ALA A 318 -7.36 -15.13 30.49
N ASN A 319 -8.46 -15.90 30.50
CA ASN A 319 -8.65 -17.03 29.58
C ASN A 319 -9.09 -16.61 28.17
N ALA A 320 -9.62 -15.40 27.99
CA ALA A 320 -10.06 -14.87 26.70
C ALA A 320 -8.90 -14.40 25.80
N ASP A 321 -7.70 -14.19 26.36
CA ASP A 321 -6.53 -13.75 25.61
C ASP A 321 -5.93 -14.82 24.69
N THR A 322 -6.24 -16.09 24.92
CA THR A 322 -5.89 -17.20 24.02
C THR A 322 -6.94 -17.42 22.93
N ALA A 323 -8.00 -16.60 22.91
CA ALA A 323 -9.11 -16.71 21.98
C ALA A 323 -9.15 -15.60 20.93
N LEU A 324 -8.28 -14.58 21.03
CA LEU A 324 -8.36 -13.42 20.14
C LEU A 324 -7.62 -13.63 18.81
N ASP A 325 -6.45 -14.24 18.84
CA ASP A 325 -5.74 -14.72 17.66
C ASP A 325 -6.52 -15.86 16.98
N ASP A 326 -7.12 -16.77 17.75
CA ASP A 326 -8.10 -17.74 17.25
C ASP A 326 -9.30 -17.05 16.57
N LYS A 327 -9.83 -15.99 17.18
CA LYS A 327 -10.95 -15.25 16.61
C LYS A 327 -10.55 -14.48 15.36
N LEU A 328 -9.37 -13.86 15.34
CA LEU A 328 -8.81 -13.24 14.14
C LEU A 328 -8.61 -14.27 13.03
N ALA A 329 -8.09 -15.46 13.33
CA ALA A 329 -7.98 -16.56 12.37
C ALA A 329 -9.34 -16.98 11.82
N GLN A 330 -10.36 -17.12 12.69
CA GLN A 330 -11.73 -17.42 12.26
C GLN A 330 -12.28 -16.37 11.30
N LEU A 331 -12.11 -15.08 11.63
CA LEU A 331 -12.56 -13.98 10.78
C LEU A 331 -11.83 -13.98 9.44
N LEU A 332 -10.50 -14.05 9.44
CA LEU A 332 -9.71 -14.11 8.20
C LEU A 332 -10.10 -15.30 7.31
N ASN A 333 -10.53 -16.41 7.90
CA ASN A 333 -10.99 -17.59 7.15
C ASN A 333 -12.42 -17.49 6.61
N LEU A 334 -13.16 -16.41 6.91
CA LEU A 334 -14.46 -16.17 6.29
C LEU A 334 -14.27 -15.85 4.78
N PRO A 335 -15.15 -16.34 3.89
CA PRO A 335 -15.03 -16.12 2.45
C PRO A 335 -14.90 -14.65 2.04
N GLU A 336 -15.61 -13.77 2.74
CA GLU A 336 -15.58 -12.31 2.55
C GLU A 336 -14.22 -11.67 2.89
N HIS A 337 -13.35 -12.34 3.66
CA HIS A 337 -12.05 -11.84 4.10
C HIS A 337 -10.87 -12.57 3.44
N ASN A 338 -11.14 -13.39 2.42
CA ASN A 338 -10.14 -14.19 1.71
C ASN A 338 -8.92 -13.38 1.24
N LEU A 339 -9.12 -12.13 0.82
CA LEU A 339 -8.04 -11.28 0.32
C LEU A 339 -7.04 -10.90 1.43
N LEU A 340 -7.54 -10.57 2.62
CA LEU A 340 -6.68 -10.34 3.80
C LEU A 340 -6.04 -11.63 4.29
N ARG A 341 -6.72 -12.77 4.15
CA ARG A 341 -6.14 -14.08 4.46
C ARG A 341 -4.91 -14.37 3.59
N GLN A 342 -4.97 -14.03 2.30
CA GLN A 342 -3.90 -14.29 1.33
C GLN A 342 -2.61 -13.51 1.61
N GLU A 343 -2.69 -12.42 2.38
CA GLU A 343 -1.52 -11.71 2.89
C GLU A 343 -0.70 -12.56 3.87
N ILE A 344 -1.38 -13.39 4.66
CA ILE A 344 -0.74 -14.27 5.65
C ILE A 344 -0.43 -15.63 5.02
N ARG A 345 -1.31 -16.14 4.17
CA ARG A 345 -1.20 -17.46 3.55
C ARG A 345 -1.65 -17.43 2.09
N PRO A 346 -0.72 -17.44 1.11
CA PRO A 346 -1.05 -17.24 -0.31
C PRO A 346 -1.89 -18.36 -0.92
N GLU A 347 -1.74 -19.59 -0.42
CA GLU A 347 -2.58 -20.72 -0.83
C GLU A 347 -3.99 -20.58 -0.24
N ASN A 348 -5.02 -21.12 -0.93
CA ASN A 348 -6.43 -21.04 -0.49
C ASN A 348 -6.75 -21.83 0.81
N ASP A 349 -5.73 -22.23 1.56
CA ASP A 349 -5.81 -22.89 2.86
C ASP A 349 -6.22 -21.91 3.97
N ASN A 350 -6.71 -22.46 5.08
CA ASN A 350 -7.05 -21.67 6.26
C ASN A 350 -5.81 -21.16 6.98
N VAL A 351 -5.84 -19.91 7.40
CA VAL A 351 -4.88 -19.30 8.33
C VAL A 351 -5.12 -19.88 9.72
N CYS A 352 -4.04 -20.30 10.40
CA CYS A 352 -4.07 -20.69 11.81
C CYS A 352 -3.32 -19.68 12.69
N PRO A 353 -3.47 -19.73 14.02
CA PRO A 353 -2.79 -18.80 14.94
C PRO A 353 -1.27 -18.76 14.75
N GLU A 354 -0.65 -19.89 14.40
CA GLU A 354 0.80 -19.93 14.13
C GLU A 354 1.21 -19.09 12.90
N ASP A 355 0.34 -19.04 11.89
CA ASP A 355 0.55 -18.19 10.71
C ASP A 355 0.43 -16.71 11.10
N ILE A 356 -0.54 -16.36 11.96
CA ILE A 356 -0.73 -15.01 12.52
C ILE A 356 0.50 -14.57 13.33
N TRP A 357 1.02 -15.43 14.21
CA TRP A 357 2.19 -15.12 15.03
C TRP A 357 3.43 -14.84 14.18
N SER A 358 3.62 -15.64 13.14
CA SER A 358 4.75 -15.51 12.21
C SER A 358 4.64 -14.24 11.38
N TYR A 359 3.42 -13.92 10.93
CA TYR A 359 3.14 -12.68 10.21
C TYR A 359 3.31 -11.45 11.11
N ALA A 360 2.84 -11.50 12.35
CA ALA A 360 3.00 -10.42 13.33
C ALA A 360 4.46 -10.04 13.57
N LEU A 361 5.34 -11.05 13.77
CA LEU A 361 6.74 -10.82 14.14
C LEU A 361 7.66 -10.54 12.94
N PHE A 362 7.37 -11.14 11.79
CA PHE A 362 8.32 -11.20 10.67
C PHE A 362 7.72 -10.81 9.31
N LYS A 363 6.41 -10.49 9.24
CA LYS A 363 5.67 -10.24 8.00
C LYS A 363 5.84 -11.37 6.95
N LYS A 364 6.14 -12.58 7.42
CA LYS A 364 6.47 -13.73 6.57
C LYS A 364 5.19 -14.49 6.24
N LYS A 365 4.90 -14.64 4.95
CA LYS A 365 3.78 -15.46 4.47
C LYS A 365 4.05 -16.96 4.73
N SER A 366 3.02 -17.70 5.13
CA SER A 366 3.10 -19.14 5.38
C SER A 366 3.04 -19.93 4.07
N GLU A 367 3.99 -20.83 3.84
CA GLU A 367 4.18 -21.55 2.56
C GLU A 367 3.25 -22.78 2.37
N GLY A 368 2.08 -22.84 3.01
CA GLY A 368 1.16 -23.97 2.79
C GLY A 368 1.70 -25.33 3.27
N LYS A 369 1.04 -26.44 2.89
CA LYS A 369 1.21 -27.78 3.52
C LYS A 369 2.69 -28.19 3.72
N LYS A 370 3.12 -28.10 4.98
CA LYS A 370 4.43 -28.55 5.50
C LYS A 370 4.69 -30.02 5.14
N GLY A 371 5.49 -30.26 4.10
CA GLY A 371 6.20 -31.53 3.93
C GLY A 371 7.00 -31.86 5.20
N LEU A 372 7.18 -33.16 5.49
CA LEU A 372 7.81 -33.68 6.71
C LEU A 372 9.24 -33.17 7.02
N PHE A 373 9.86 -32.36 6.15
CA PHE A 373 11.30 -32.13 6.12
C PHE A 373 11.79 -30.71 6.48
N ASN A 374 10.91 -29.76 6.84
CA ASN A 374 11.37 -28.40 7.14
C ASN A 374 11.56 -28.15 8.66
N GLN A 375 12.72 -28.55 9.20
CA GLN A 375 13.05 -28.42 10.63
C GLN A 375 13.21 -26.96 11.09
N ALA A 376 13.67 -26.06 10.21
CA ALA A 376 13.93 -24.67 10.55
C ALA A 376 12.63 -23.87 10.80
N SER A 377 11.59 -24.08 9.98
CA SER A 377 10.29 -23.43 10.18
C SER A 377 9.60 -23.92 11.45
N ARG A 378 9.65 -25.23 11.73
CA ARG A 378 9.12 -25.80 12.99
C ARG A 378 9.84 -25.25 14.22
N LYS A 379 11.14 -24.96 14.13
CA LYS A 379 11.89 -24.34 15.23
C LYS A 379 11.42 -22.90 15.46
N GLN A 380 11.26 -22.13 14.39
CA GLN A 380 10.74 -20.75 14.45
C GLN A 380 9.31 -20.70 15.01
N ASP A 381 8.41 -21.57 14.54
CA ASP A 381 7.03 -21.66 15.04
C ASP A 381 7.00 -21.99 16.53
N ASN A 382 7.88 -22.89 16.98
CA ASN A 382 7.99 -23.23 18.40
C ASN A 382 8.56 -22.07 19.24
N GLU A 383 9.45 -21.25 18.68
CA GLU A 383 9.97 -20.04 19.33
C GLU A 383 8.89 -18.95 19.41
N ASN A 384 8.13 -18.73 18.33
CA ASN A 384 6.99 -17.81 18.28
C ASN A 384 5.91 -18.25 19.27
N LYS A 385 5.57 -19.56 19.29
CA LYS A 385 4.64 -20.15 20.25
C LYS A 385 5.11 -19.94 21.67
N LYS A 386 6.39 -20.20 21.98
CA LYS A 386 6.96 -19.93 23.31
C LYS A 386 6.82 -18.47 23.71
N LEU A 387 6.93 -17.54 22.77
CA LEU A 387 6.81 -16.12 23.03
C LEU A 387 5.36 -15.71 23.34
N PHE A 388 4.42 -16.02 22.46
CA PHE A 388 3.01 -15.67 22.62
C PHE A 388 2.28 -16.54 23.66
N SER A 389 2.86 -17.68 24.06
CA SER A 389 2.33 -18.51 25.16
C SER A 389 2.71 -18.04 26.56
N LYS A 390 3.66 -17.11 26.71
CA LYS A 390 4.07 -16.60 28.03
C LYS A 390 3.00 -15.67 28.62
N PRO A 391 2.86 -15.64 29.96
CA PRO A 391 2.02 -14.64 30.62
C PRO A 391 2.50 -13.22 30.25
N GLY A 392 1.59 -12.27 30.12
CA GLY A 392 1.89 -10.89 29.70
C GLY A 392 2.67 -10.09 30.75
N ASP A 393 3.91 -10.48 31.03
CA ASP A 393 4.84 -9.83 31.97
C ASP A 393 5.48 -8.54 31.42
N GLY A 394 4.90 -7.98 30.35
CA GLY A 394 5.44 -6.84 29.62
C GLY A 394 6.47 -7.21 28.56
N THR A 395 7.03 -8.42 28.54
CA THR A 395 8.07 -8.82 27.56
C THR A 395 7.57 -8.74 26.12
N GLN A 396 6.31 -9.09 25.87
CA GLN A 396 5.68 -9.02 24.55
C GLN A 396 5.55 -7.56 24.09
N MET A 397 5.09 -6.65 24.95
CA MET A 397 5.02 -5.22 24.64
C MET A 397 6.43 -4.63 24.48
N LEU A 398 7.39 -5.01 25.33
CA LEU A 398 8.79 -4.57 25.18
C LEU A 398 9.40 -5.05 23.86
N MET A 399 9.05 -6.26 23.40
CA MET A 399 9.48 -6.77 22.10
C MET A 399 8.78 -6.05 20.96
N TYR A 400 7.51 -5.68 21.11
CA TYR A 400 6.83 -4.82 20.14
C TYR A 400 7.50 -3.46 20.06
N LEU A 401 7.72 -2.81 21.20
CA LEU A 401 8.39 -1.52 21.28
C LEU A 401 9.84 -1.63 20.77
N ASN A 402 10.55 -2.74 21.03
CA ASN A 402 11.86 -2.98 20.44
C ASN A 402 11.77 -3.28 18.93
N HIS A 403 10.70 -3.89 18.45
CA HIS A 403 10.45 -4.10 17.02
C HIS A 403 10.18 -2.76 16.34
N LEU A 404 9.29 -1.94 16.89
CA LEU A 404 9.01 -0.57 16.46
C LEU A 404 10.24 0.32 16.56
N LYS A 405 11.03 0.20 17.63
CA LYS A 405 12.29 0.92 17.82
C LYS A 405 13.37 0.43 16.87
N LYS A 406 13.45 -0.87 16.59
CA LYS A 406 14.37 -1.42 15.58
C LYS A 406 13.94 -1.02 14.17
N GLN A 407 12.64 -0.96 13.91
CA GLN A 407 12.09 -0.34 12.71
C GLN A 407 12.56 1.12 12.65
N GLN A 408 12.37 1.90 13.72
CA GLN A 408 12.80 3.30 13.83
C GLN A 408 14.34 3.49 13.70
N GLU A 409 15.15 2.61 14.28
CA GLU A 409 16.63 2.58 14.19
C GLU A 409 17.11 2.17 12.78
N LEU A 410 16.32 1.36 12.07
CA LEU A 410 16.49 1.05 10.65
C LEU A 410 15.84 2.11 9.75
N GLY A 411 15.35 3.21 10.34
CA GLY A 411 14.71 4.34 9.68
C GLY A 411 13.23 4.15 9.35
N GLN A 412 12.67 2.94 9.53
CA GLN A 412 11.29 2.55 9.18
C GLN A 412 10.26 3.16 10.15
N PRO A 413 9.15 3.74 9.69
CA PRO A 413 8.12 4.25 10.59
C PRO A 413 7.47 3.08 11.35
N SER A 414 7.35 3.25 12.66
CA SER A 414 6.56 2.39 13.54
C SER A 414 5.09 2.85 13.48
N SER A 415 4.17 1.98 13.12
CA SER A 415 2.72 2.22 13.26
C SER A 415 2.11 1.18 14.21
N PRO A 416 1.35 1.58 15.25
CA PRO A 416 1.14 2.95 15.74
C PRO A 416 2.47 3.64 16.10
N SER A 417 2.48 4.97 16.13
CA SER A 417 3.69 5.69 16.51
C SER A 417 4.12 5.31 17.93
N LEU A 418 5.43 5.29 18.18
CA LEU A 418 5.96 4.97 19.51
C LEU A 418 5.41 5.94 20.56
N ASP A 419 5.15 7.20 20.19
CA ASP A 419 4.60 8.23 21.05
C ASP A 419 3.11 7.99 21.37
N ASP A 420 2.30 7.57 20.40
CA ASP A 420 0.89 7.20 20.64
C ASP A 420 0.78 5.97 21.55
N LEU A 421 1.68 4.99 21.36
CA LEU A 421 1.79 3.83 22.24
C LEU A 421 2.25 4.21 23.64
N ASN A 422 3.22 5.11 23.78
CA ASN A 422 3.68 5.60 25.07
C ASN A 422 2.59 6.40 25.80
N GLN A 423 1.73 7.15 25.09
CA GLN A 423 0.57 7.81 25.69
C GLN A 423 -0.55 6.84 26.11
N LEU A 424 -0.68 5.70 25.43
CA LEU A 424 -1.65 4.65 25.79
C LEU A 424 -1.20 3.78 26.98
N LEU A 425 0.12 3.73 27.24
CA LEU A 425 0.74 2.91 28.28
C LEU A 425 0.98 3.67 29.61
N ASN A 426 0.98 5.00 29.57
CA ASN A 426 1.01 5.90 30.73
C ASN A 426 -0.40 6.29 31.18
#